data_AF-G7N8V7-F1
#
_entry.id   AF-G7N8V7-F1
#
_cell.length_a   1.000
_cell.length_b   1.000
_cell.length_c   1.000
_cell.angle_alpha   90.00
_cell.angle_beta   90.00
_cell.angle_gamma   90.00
#
_symmetry.space_group_name_H-M   'P 1'
#
loop_
_entity.id
_entity.type
_entity.pdbx_description
1 polymer ?
#
loop_
_entity_poly.entity_id
_entity_poly.type
_entity_poly.pdbx_seq_one_letter_code
_entity_poly.pdbx_strand_id
1 'polypeptide(L)' 'NGSAKKGDKKKKGRFAINEVVTQEYTIDIHKCIHGVSFKRRAPQALKEIQKFARKQMATPDVHIDTRLNKAA' A
#
# COMPACT_ATOMS: atom_id res chain seq x y z
N ASN A 1 43.61 -20.24 26.30
CA ASN A 1 43.88 -21.22 25.24
C ASN A 1 42.59 -21.84 24.74
N GLY A 2 42.25 -21.53 23.47
CA GLY A 2 41.34 -22.30 22.60
C GLY A 2 39.84 -22.24 22.93
N SER A 3 38.92 -22.19 21.98
CA SER A 3 38.95 -21.99 20.52
C SER A 3 37.50 -21.80 20.09
N ALA A 4 37.30 -20.99 19.06
CA ALA A 4 35.99 -20.58 18.55
C ALA A 4 35.17 -21.74 17.92
N LYS A 5 33.85 -21.68 18.06
CA LYS A 5 32.92 -22.15 17.00
C LYS A 5 31.84 -21.11 16.74
N LYS A 6 32.11 -20.26 15.76
CA LYS A 6 31.20 -19.30 15.16
C LYS A 6 30.19 -20.11 14.34
N GLY A 7 28.99 -20.30 14.88
CA GLY A 7 27.88 -20.89 14.14
C GLY A 7 27.51 -19.96 12.99
N ASP A 8 27.82 -20.40 11.77
CA ASP A 8 27.51 -19.70 10.53
C ASP A 8 25.98 -19.60 10.38
N LYS A 9 25.39 -18.53 10.91
CA LYS A 9 24.02 -18.13 10.55
C LYS A 9 24.09 -17.73 9.08
N LYS A 10 23.91 -18.74 8.21
CA LYS A 10 23.65 -18.59 6.78
C LYS A 10 22.67 -17.42 6.63
N LYS A 11 23.20 -16.25 6.24
CA LYS A 11 22.39 -15.06 6.00
C LYS A 11 21.43 -15.48 4.90
N LYS A 12 20.16 -15.69 5.27
CA LYS A 12 19.07 -15.82 4.31
C LYS A 12 19.27 -14.64 3.35
N GLY A 13 19.52 -14.96 2.08
CA GLY A 13 19.75 -13.94 1.06
C GLY A 13 18.68 -12.86 1.18
N ARG A 14 19.05 -11.61 0.93
CA ARG A 14 18.10 -10.50 0.82
C ARG A 14 16.99 -10.96 -0.11
N PHE A 15 15.87 -11.38 0.45
CA PHE A 15 14.69 -11.63 -0.33
C PHE A 15 14.21 -10.23 -0.74
N ALA A 16 14.21 -9.95 -2.04
CA ALA A 16 13.84 -8.67 -2.64
C ALA A 16 12.38 -8.20 -2.32
N ILE A 17 11.63 -8.98 -1.54
CA ILE A 17 10.25 -8.72 -1.11
C ILE A 17 10.09 -7.52 -0.16
N ASN A 18 11.17 -6.98 0.41
CA ASN A 18 11.09 -5.94 1.46
C ASN A 18 11.65 -4.56 1.04
N GLU A 19 12.11 -4.36 -0.20
CA GLU A 19 13.02 -3.23 -0.48
C GLU A 19 12.34 -1.93 -0.92
N VAL A 20 11.01 -1.84 -0.89
CA VAL A 20 10.18 -0.74 -1.46
C VAL A 20 9.78 -1.05 -2.91
N VAL A 21 8.47 -1.04 -3.14
CA VAL A 21 7.87 -1.18 -4.46
C VAL A 21 7.11 0.11 -4.77
N THR A 22 7.38 0.69 -5.93
CA THR A 22 6.63 1.83 -6.47
C THR A 22 5.86 1.36 -7.70
N GLN A 23 4.55 1.51 -7.69
CA GLN A 23 3.67 1.08 -8.78
C GLN A 23 2.64 2.18 -9.08
N GLU A 24 2.40 2.40 -10.36
CA GLU A 24 1.36 3.30 -10.85
C GLU A 24 0.11 2.50 -11.19
N TYR A 25 -1.02 2.92 -10.63
CA TYR A 25 -2.31 2.27 -10.85
C TYR A 25 -3.35 3.30 -11.27
N THR A 26 -4.19 2.94 -12.23
CA THR A 26 -5.39 3.69 -12.57
C THR A 26 -6.59 3.12 -11.82
N ILE A 27 -7.32 3.97 -11.11
CA ILE A 27 -8.51 3.58 -10.35
C ILE A 27 -9.74 4.19 -11.02
N ASP A 28 -10.73 3.36 -11.34
CA ASP A 28 -12.03 3.80 -11.88
C ASP A 28 -12.95 4.28 -10.75
N ILE A 29 -12.85 5.56 -10.41
CA ILE A 29 -13.65 6.17 -9.34
C ILE A 29 -15.12 6.28 -9.74
N HIS A 30 -15.43 6.41 -11.03
CA HIS A 30 -16.81 6.57 -11.51
C HIS A 30 -17.67 5.37 -11.13
N LYS A 31 -17.14 4.15 -11.28
CA LYS A 31 -17.84 2.92 -10.83
C LYS A 31 -18.03 2.89 -9.31
N CYS A 32 -17.06 3.36 -8.54
CA CYS A 32 -17.10 3.38 -7.07
C CYS A 32 -18.13 4.35 -6.48
N ILE A 33 -18.40 5.47 -7.17
CA ILE A 33 -19.33 6.51 -6.70
C ILE A 33 -20.71 6.45 -7.37
N HIS A 34 -20.92 5.46 -8.24
CA HIS A 34 -22.19 5.27 -8.94
C HIS A 34 -23.34 5.06 -7.93
N GLY A 35 -24.42 5.82 -8.07
CA GLY A 35 -25.57 5.78 -7.17
C GLY A 35 -25.35 6.42 -5.78
N VAL A 36 -24.16 6.98 -5.49
CA VAL A 36 -23.89 7.63 -4.21
C VAL A 36 -24.36 9.08 -4.23
N SER A 37 -25.03 9.50 -3.14
CA SER A 37 -25.46 10.88 -2.91
C SER A 37 -24.28 11.84 -3.03
N PHE A 38 -24.47 13.00 -3.66
CA PHE A 38 -23.39 13.94 -3.98
C PHE A 38 -22.48 14.25 -2.78
N LYS A 39 -23.07 14.56 -1.61
CA LYS A 39 -22.35 14.88 -0.36
C LYS A 39 -21.43 13.74 0.15
N ARG A 40 -21.66 12.51 -0.28
CA ARG A 40 -20.89 11.32 0.14
C ARG A 40 -19.92 10.81 -0.93
N ARG A 41 -19.89 11.39 -2.14
CA ARG A 41 -19.07 10.89 -3.24
C ARG A 41 -17.57 10.95 -2.94
N ALA A 42 -17.06 12.13 -2.56
CA ALA A 42 -15.64 12.29 -2.24
C ALA A 42 -15.20 11.43 -1.03
N PRO A 43 -15.93 11.41 0.12
CA PRO A 43 -15.60 10.49 1.21
C PRO A 43 -15.63 9.01 0.82
N GLN A 44 -16.52 8.61 -0.10
CA GLN A 44 -16.59 7.23 -0.59
C GLN A 44 -15.41 6.90 -1.52
N ALA A 45 -15.04 7.82 -2.41
CA ALA A 45 -13.90 7.67 -3.32
C ALA A 45 -12.60 7.46 -2.54
N LEU A 46 -12.35 8.25 -1.50
CA LEU A 46 -11.17 8.13 -0.64
C LEU A 46 -11.10 6.76 0.05
N LYS A 47 -12.24 6.24 0.55
CA LYS A 47 -12.31 4.91 1.17
C LYS A 47 -12.00 3.80 0.18
N GLU A 48 -12.48 3.90 -1.06
CA GLU A 48 -12.20 2.91 -2.10
C GLU A 48 -10.74 2.98 -2.58
N ILE A 49 -10.14 4.17 -2.69
CA ILE A 49 -8.70 4.32 -2.95
C ILE A 49 -7.88 3.64 -1.85
N GLN A 50 -8.23 3.88 -0.57
CA GLN A 50 -7.53 3.26 0.55
C GLN A 50 -7.67 1.74 0.53
N LYS A 51 -8.88 1.22 0.26
CA LYS A 51 -9.16 -0.21 0.14
C LYS A 51 -8.39 -0.85 -1.03
N PHE A 52 -8.30 -0.16 -2.17
CA PHE A 52 -7.52 -0.60 -3.31
C PHE A 52 -6.03 -0.72 -2.97
N ALA A 53 -5.46 0.30 -2.32
CA ALA A 53 -4.06 0.29 -1.90
C ALA A 53 -3.77 -0.85 -0.91
N ARG A 54 -4.63 -1.08 0.09
CA ARG A 54 -4.48 -2.21 1.04
C ARG A 54 -4.52 -3.56 0.33
N LYS A 55 -5.38 -3.71 -0.70
CA LYS A 55 -5.52 -4.96 -1.46
C LYS A 55 -4.33 -5.23 -2.37
N GLN A 56 -3.86 -4.22 -3.11
CA GLN A 56 -2.78 -4.39 -4.09
C GLN A 56 -1.40 -4.43 -3.43
N MET A 57 -1.15 -3.54 -2.47
CA MET A 57 0.15 -3.43 -1.82
C MET A 57 0.29 -4.37 -0.61
N ALA A 58 -0.81 -5.03 -0.20
CA ALA A 58 -0.87 -5.89 0.99
C ALA A 58 -0.38 -5.20 2.28
N THR A 59 -0.50 -3.87 2.36
CA THR A 59 -0.12 -3.09 3.54
C THR A 59 -1.34 -2.76 4.39
N PRO A 60 -1.26 -2.92 5.73
CA PRO A 60 -2.37 -2.58 6.62
C PRO A 60 -2.55 -1.06 6.76
N ASP A 61 -1.44 -0.32 6.77
CA ASP A 61 -1.41 1.12 6.92
C ASP A 61 -1.24 1.80 5.56
N VAL A 62 -2.10 2.79 5.29
CA VAL A 62 -2.16 3.51 4.01
C VAL A 62 -2.38 4.98 4.29
N HIS A 63 -1.35 5.77 3.97
CA HIS A 63 -1.34 7.22 4.03
C HIS A 63 -1.67 7.79 2.65
N ILE A 64 -2.68 8.66 2.59
CA ILE A 64 -3.09 9.36 1.37
C ILE A 64 -2.45 10.75 1.37
N ASP A 65 -1.78 11.11 0.28
CA ASP A 65 -1.24 12.46 0.12
C ASP A 65 -2.37 13.49 0.03
N THR A 66 -2.17 14.63 0.69
CA THR A 66 -3.01 15.83 0.59
C THR A 66 -3.30 16.27 -0.86
N ARG A 67 -2.35 16.08 -1.79
CA ARG A 67 -2.52 16.39 -3.22
C ARG A 67 -3.55 15.47 -3.87
N LEU A 68 -3.51 14.17 -3.55
CA LEU A 68 -4.49 13.20 -4.04
C LEU A 68 -5.88 13.51 -3.46
N ASN A 69 -5.95 13.92 -2.19
CA ASN A 69 -7.22 14.31 -1.55
C ASN A 69 -7.87 15.56 -2.17
N LYS A 70 -7.08 16.51 -2.69
CA LYS A 70 -7.62 17.69 -3.38
C LYS A 70 -8.19 17.37 -4.76
N ALA A 71 -7.72 16.29 -5.39
CA ALA A 71 -8.15 15.87 -6.72
C ALA A 71 -9.39 14.95 -6.71
N ALA A 72 -9.73 14.36 -5.55
CA ALA A 72 -10.86 13.45 -5.34
C ALA A 72 -12.07 14.16 -4.74
#